data_AF-A0A924UC79-F1
#
_entry.id   AF-A0A924UC79-F1
#
_cell.length_a   1.000
_cell.length_b   1.000
_cell.length_c   1.000
_cell.angle_alpha   90.00
_cell.angle_beta   90.00
_cell.angle_gamma   90.00
#
_symmetry.space_group_name_H-M   'P 1'
#
loop_
_entity.id
_entity.type
_entity.pdbx_description
1 polymer ?
#
loop_
_entity_poly.entity_id
_entity_poly.type
_entity_poly.pdbx_seq_one_letter_code
_entity_poly.pdbx_strand_id
1 'polypeptide(L)'
;MDYNAMLMGLLGGLMIGTAAAVFLLVNGRIMGISGIFGGLVDGTGWGNWGERAAFVLGLVGMPALLVLWWPTEAHLTDNWVV
;
A
#
# COMPACT_ATOMS: atom_id res chain seq x y z
N MET A 1 -22.99 20.42 -0.49
CA MET A 1 -21.59 20.24 -0.09
C MET A 1 -21.46 18.84 0.47
N ASP A 2 -20.66 17.98 -0.16
CA ASP A 2 -20.51 16.58 0.23
C ASP A 2 -19.50 16.44 1.36
N TYR A 3 -19.93 16.72 2.59
CA TYR A 3 -19.10 16.58 3.80
C TYR A 3 -18.56 15.16 3.99
N ASN A 4 -19.29 14.15 3.53
CA ASN A 4 -18.89 12.74 3.59
C ASN A 4 -17.59 12.49 2.81
N ALA A 5 -17.39 13.13 1.65
CA ALA A 5 -16.19 12.96 0.85
C ALA A 5 -14.95 13.51 1.59
N MET A 6 -15.08 14.66 2.24
CA MET A 6 -14.00 15.21 3.10
C MET A 6 -13.72 14.32 4.31
N LEU A 7 -14.77 13.79 4.95
CA LEU A 7 -14.64 12.91 6.10
C LEU A 7 -13.94 11.58 5.71
N MET A 8 -14.32 10.99 4.58
CA MET A 8 -13.69 9.78 4.02
C MET A 8 -12.22 10.04 3.64
N GLY A 9 -11.92 11.19 3.04
CA GLY A 9 -10.54 11.59 2.74
C GLY A 9 -9.69 11.75 4.00
N LEU A 10 -10.23 12.39 5.05
CA LEU A 10 -9.56 12.53 6.34
C LEU A 10 -9.31 11.17 7.00
N LEU A 11 -10.31 10.30 7.03
CA LEU A 11 -10.21 8.96 7.61
C LEU A 11 -9.16 8.11 6.87
N GLY A 12 -9.14 8.15 5.53
CA GLY A 12 -8.12 7.47 4.73
C GLY A 12 -6.72 7.99 5.01
N GLY A 13 -6.55 9.32 5.07
CA GLY A 13 -5.26 9.94 5.42
C GLY A 13 -4.78 9.56 6.81
N LEU A 14 -5.66 9.52 7.81
CA LEU A 14 -5.35 9.11 9.17
C LEU A 14 -4.94 7.63 9.23
N MET A 15 -5.62 6.76 8.48
CA MET A 15 -5.27 5.34 8.36
C MET A 15 -3.85 5.14 7.81
N ILE A 16 -3.52 5.81 6.70
CA ILE A 16 -2.19 5.68 6.07
C ILE A 16 -1.12 6.31 6.96
N GLY A 17 -1.40 7.48 7.55
CA GLY A 17 -0.47 8.19 8.42
C GLY A 17 -0.13 7.41 9.69
N THR A 18 -1.12 6.79 10.33
CA THR A 18 -0.90 5.94 11.51
C THR A 18 -0.10 4.68 11.17
N ALA A 19 -0.39 4.03 10.04
CA ALA A 19 0.41 2.90 9.56
C ALA A 19 1.88 3.30 9.34
N ALA A 20 2.14 4.45 8.71
CA ALA A 20 3.49 4.96 8.50
C ALA A 20 4.20 5.32 9.81
N ALA A 21 3.50 5.93 10.76
CA ALA A 21 4.04 6.28 12.07
C ALA A 21 4.41 5.04 12.89
N VAL A 22 3.56 4.01 12.91
CA VAL A 22 3.87 2.73 13.57
C VAL A 22 5.07 2.06 12.92
N PHE A 23 5.14 2.04 11.59
CA PHE A 23 6.28 1.46 10.89
C PHE A 23 7.60 2.17 11.23
N LEU A 24 7.57 3.51 11.29
CA LEU A 24 8.71 4.32 11.72
C LEU A 24 9.10 4.00 13.17
N LEU A 25 8.13 3.93 14.08
CA LEU A 25 8.38 3.65 15.50
C LEU A 25 8.96 2.25 15.74
N VAL A 26 8.45 1.23 15.05
CA VAL A 26 8.91 -0.17 15.21
C VAL A 26 10.31 -0.36 14.65
N ASN A 27 10.62 0.25 13.50
CA ASN A 27 11.90 0.06 12.83
C ASN A 27 12.98 1.10 13.18
N GLY A 28 12.58 2.22 13.78
CA GLY A 28 13.48 3.35 14.08
C GLY A 28 14.04 4.06 12.84
N ARG A 29 13.62 3.66 11.63
CA ARG A 29 14.08 4.20 10.34
C ARG A 29 12.93 4.26 9.34
N ILE A 30 12.88 5.33 8.56
CA ILE A 30 11.96 5.44 7.42
C ILE A 30 12.58 4.66 6.26
N MET A 31 12.31 3.35 6.18
CA MET A 31 12.62 2.60 4.96
C MET A 31 11.53 2.90 3.93
N GLY A 32 11.83 3.77 2.97
CA GLY A 32 10.92 4.06 1.87
C GLY A 32 10.66 2.82 0.99
N ILE A 33 9.65 2.89 0.13
CA ILE A 33 9.35 1.85 -0.88
C ILE A 33 10.60 1.53 -1.71
N SER A 34 11.40 2.55 -2.03
CA SER A 34 12.69 2.41 -2.70
C SER A 34 13.76 1.66 -1.89
N GLY A 35 13.73 1.74 -0.55
CA GLY A 35 14.63 0.95 0.31
C GLY A 35 14.18 -0.51 0.48
N ILE A 36 12.86 -0.75 0.44
CA ILE A 36 12.27 -2.10 0.43
C ILE A 36 12.59 -2.80 -0.91
N PHE A 37 12.26 -2.17 -2.03
CA PHE A 37 12.53 -2.68 -3.38
C PHE A 37 14.03 -2.72 -3.71
N GLY A 38 14.76 -1.64 -3.42
CA GLY A 38 16.19 -1.54 -3.72
C GLY A 38 17.00 -2.62 -3.03
N GLY A 39 16.72 -2.92 -1.75
CA GLY A 39 17.43 -4.02 -1.10
C GLY A 39 16.94 -5.42 -1.48
N LEU A 40 15.75 -5.56 -2.09
CA LEU A 40 15.28 -6.81 -2.71
C LEU A 40 16.08 -7.08 -4.00
N VAL A 41 16.37 -6.02 -4.77
CA VAL A 41 17.18 -6.06 -6.00
C VAL A 41 18.68 -6.23 -5.70
N ASP A 42 19.21 -5.51 -4.71
CA ASP A 42 20.63 -5.58 -4.34
C ASP A 42 21.02 -6.87 -3.60
N GLY A 43 20.05 -7.67 -3.13
CA GLY A 43 20.30 -8.94 -2.43
C GLY A 43 21.00 -8.83 -1.06
N THR A 44 21.44 -7.64 -0.65
CA THR A 44 22.23 -7.36 0.56
C THR A 44 21.40 -7.29 1.85
N GLY A 45 20.07 -7.36 1.76
CA GLY A 45 19.15 -7.09 2.88
C GLY A 45 18.57 -8.32 3.61
N TRP A 46 19.33 -9.41 3.76
CA TRP A 46 18.86 -10.63 4.44
C TRP A 46 18.36 -10.43 5.87
N GLY A 47 18.81 -9.38 6.58
CA GLY A 47 18.35 -9.07 7.94
C GLY A 47 16.90 -8.57 8.05
N ASN A 48 16.30 -8.06 6.97
CA ASN A 48 14.95 -7.46 6.99
C ASN A 48 14.04 -8.03 5.90
N TRP A 49 14.34 -9.23 5.41
CA TRP A 49 13.56 -9.87 4.34
C TRP A 49 12.08 -10.07 4.73
N GLY A 50 11.81 -10.36 6.01
CA GLY A 50 10.45 -10.60 6.52
C GLY A 50 9.53 -9.39 6.38
N GLU A 51 10.05 -8.18 6.64
CA GLU A 51 9.27 -6.95 6.47
C GLU A 51 9.01 -6.62 5.00
N ARG A 52 9.98 -6.92 4.14
CA ARG A 52 9.83 -6.72 2.70
C ARG A 52 8.79 -7.67 2.13
N ALA A 53 8.83 -8.94 2.54
CA ALA A 53 7.81 -9.92 2.19
C ALA A 53 6.43 -9.49 2.70
N ALA A 54 6.31 -9.05 3.95
CA ALA A 54 5.06 -8.55 4.51
C ALA A 54 4.53 -7.31 3.77
N PHE A 55 5.40 -6.39 3.37
CA PHE A 55 5.01 -5.22 2.56
C PHE A 55 4.50 -5.63 1.18
N VAL A 56 5.22 -6.49 0.46
CA VAL A 56 4.81 -6.96 -0.89
C VAL A 56 3.52 -7.77 -0.81
N LEU A 57 3.39 -8.65 0.18
CA LEU A 57 2.17 -9.40 0.44
C LEU A 57 1.01 -8.50 0.81
N GLY A 58 1.22 -7.43 1.58
CA GLY A 58 0.19 -6.44 1.85
C GLY A 58 -0.20 -5.66 0.60
N LEU A 59 0.78 -5.20 -0.18
CA LEU A 59 0.59 -4.39 -1.38
C LEU A 59 -0.19 -5.13 -2.47
N VAL A 60 0.12 -6.41 -2.70
CA VAL A 60 -0.54 -7.23 -3.73
C VAL A 60 -1.74 -7.99 -3.15
N GLY A 61 -1.62 -8.49 -1.93
CA GLY A 61 -2.64 -9.31 -1.29
C GLY A 61 -3.90 -8.53 -0.92
N MET A 62 -3.79 -7.29 -0.41
CA MET A 62 -4.97 -6.48 -0.10
C MET A 62 -5.86 -6.19 -1.31
N PRO A 63 -5.36 -5.64 -2.44
CA PRO A 63 -6.21 -5.40 -3.60
C PRO A 63 -6.76 -6.71 -4.20
N ALA A 64 -5.98 -7.80 -4.19
CA ALA A 64 -6.46 -9.11 -4.65
C ALA A 64 -7.62 -9.65 -3.79
N LEU A 65 -7.52 -9.54 -2.47
CA LEU A 65 -8.60 -9.93 -1.55
C LEU A 65 -9.83 -9.04 -1.71
N LEU A 66 -9.63 -7.72 -1.91
CA LEU A 66 -10.72 -6.78 -2.13
C LEU A 66 -11.49 -7.09 -3.41
N VAL A 67 -10.81 -7.41 -4.52
CA VAL A 67 -11.49 -7.81 -5.77
C VAL A 67 -12.29 -9.10 -5.60
N LEU A 68 -11.80 -10.05 -4.80
CA LEU A 68 -12.49 -11.31 -4.54
C LEU A 68 -13.77 -11.11 -3.71
N TRP A 69 -13.74 -10.21 -2.73
CA TRP A 69 -14.86 -9.95 -1.82
C TRP A 69 -15.83 -8.88 -2.33
N TRP A 70 -15.32 -7.95 -3.11
CA TRP A 70 -16.06 -6.84 -3.67
C TRP A 70 -15.70 -6.72 -5.15
N PRO A 71 -16.33 -7.54 -6.02
CA PRO A 71 -16.11 -7.45 -7.45
C PRO A 71 -16.59 -6.08 -7.91
N THR A 72 -15.67 -5.14 -8.02
CA THR A 72 -15.93 -3.83 -8.58
C THR A 72 -16.02 -3.99 -10.09
N GLU A 73 -17.06 -3.40 -10.67
CA GLU A 73 -17.10 -3.17 -12.11
C GLU A 73 -15.97 -2.21 -12.43
N ALA A 74 -14.80 -2.76 -12.77
CA ALA A 74 -13.74 -1.99 -13.37
C ALA A 74 -14.32 -1.51 -14.70
N HIS A 75 -14.79 -0.26 -14.73
CA HIS A 75 -15.22 0.42 -15.94
C HIS A 75 -13.99 0.67 -16.81
N LEU A 76 -13.40 -0.42 -17.32
CA LEU A 76 -12.43 -0.41 -18.39
C LEU A 76 -13.22 -0.02 -19.62
N THR A 77 -13.00 1.20 -20.11
CA THR A 77 -13.53 1.57 -21.42
C THR A 77 -12.80 0.73 -22.46
N ASP A 78 -13.54 -0.11 -23.19
CA ASP A 78 -13.00 -0.89 -24.32
C ASP A 78 -12.74 -0.01 -25.56
N ASN A 79 -12.77 1.31 -25.40
CA ASN A 79 -12.56 2.26 -26.48
C ASN A 79 -11.06 2.52 -26.65
N TRP A 80 -10.46 1.89 -27.65
CA TRP A 80 -9.02 1.99 -27.93
C TRP A 80 -8.66 3.25 -28.74
N VAL A 81 -9.64 4.11 -29.02
CA VAL A 81 -9.53 5.22 -29.99
C VAL A 81 -9.78 6.60 -29.34
N VAL A 82 -10.02 6.67 -28.03
CA VAL A 82 -10.10 7.94 -27.28
C VAL A 82 -8.95 8.04 -26.28
#